data_AF-A0A7J2YRT2-F1
#
_entry.id   AF-A0A7J2YRT2-F1
#
_cell.length_a   1.000
_cell.length_b   1.000
_cell.length_c   1.000
_cell.angle_alpha   90.00
_cell.angle_beta   90.00
_cell.angle_gamma   90.00
#
_symmetry.space_group_name_H-M   'P 1'
#
loop_
_entity.id
_entity.type
_entity.pdbx_description
1 polymer ?
#
loop_
_entity_poly.entity_id
_entity_poly.type
_entity_poly.pdbx_seq_one_letter_code
_entity_poly.pdbx_strand_id
1 'polypeptide(L)'
;MNVEPNEIEQVLEYIKKLPFDIPTFGKDAKNSVWLIAGLKDLQEVGKLKEIIRRNKFVHDLKIENWTDVRNTPENLEIIKPKLEKREKQTSMNLERHEINTDLDTIDLQIIEKLLQDSMQPFGKIAKEIGTSINTVSRKYKKLAENHTIKPCIQINLHKLGYHAIMIFTLTFSSQSDTENVIKELTEVKDNTLIIKTSGAYDLFVYVMLKDISQLLLTQEQIAKIQGIARIEMLTLPVLVPWPATGEYISTF
;
A
#
# COMPACT_ATOMS: atom_id res chain seq x y z
N MET A 1 8.11 8.15 -14.26
CA MET A 1 9.20 8.66 -15.11
C MET A 1 8.71 8.76 -16.54
N ASN A 2 8.94 9.88 -17.21
CA ASN A 2 8.60 10.02 -18.62
C ASN A 2 9.72 9.42 -19.46
N VAL A 3 9.36 8.54 -20.40
CA VAL A 3 10.30 7.74 -21.20
C VAL A 3 10.01 7.95 -22.69
N GLU A 4 11.04 7.87 -23.53
CA GLU A 4 10.84 7.82 -24.98
C GLU A 4 9.85 6.70 -25.36
N PRO A 5 8.77 7.00 -26.12
CA PRO A 5 7.69 6.03 -26.40
C PRO A 5 8.15 4.69 -27.00
N ASN A 6 9.22 4.71 -27.81
CA ASN A 6 9.73 3.53 -28.48
C ASN A 6 10.68 2.69 -27.59
N GLU A 7 11.07 3.21 -26.43
CA GLU A 7 12.16 2.66 -25.60
C GLU A 7 11.66 2.17 -24.23
N ILE A 8 10.34 2.14 -24.02
CA ILE A 8 9.70 1.70 -22.79
C ILE A 8 10.17 0.30 -22.39
N GLU A 9 10.20 -0.65 -23.33
CA GLU A 9 10.63 -2.03 -23.06
C GLU A 9 12.09 -2.09 -22.60
N GLN A 10 12.96 -1.31 -23.22
CA GLN A 10 14.37 -1.23 -22.83
C GLN A 10 14.54 -0.65 -21.42
N VAL A 11 13.75 0.36 -21.05
CA VAL A 11 13.75 0.91 -19.70
C VAL A 11 13.20 -0.09 -18.67
N LEU A 12 12.16 -0.85 -19.01
CA LEU A 12 11.64 -1.91 -18.15
C LEU A 12 12.67 -3.02 -17.92
N GLU A 13 13.41 -3.44 -18.95
CA GLU A 13 14.51 -4.39 -18.80
C GLU A 13 15.67 -3.85 -17.97
N TYR A 14 15.95 -2.55 -18.11
CA TYR A 14 16.95 -1.88 -17.29
C TYR A 14 16.56 -1.89 -15.80
N ILE A 15 15.29 -1.57 -15.49
CA ILE A 15 14.75 -1.57 -14.12
C ILE A 15 14.88 -2.96 -13.48
N LYS A 16 14.58 -4.04 -14.22
CA LYS A 16 14.72 -5.44 -13.75
C LYS A 16 16.13 -5.81 -13.30
N LYS A 17 17.16 -5.11 -13.80
CA LYS A 17 18.57 -5.40 -13.51
C LYS A 17 19.12 -4.52 -12.38
N LEU A 18 18.31 -3.63 -11.81
CA LEU A 18 18.75 -2.74 -10.75
C LEU A 18 19.02 -3.51 -9.46
N PRO A 19 20.05 -3.14 -8.68
CA PRO A 19 20.41 -3.81 -7.44
C PRO A 19 19.52 -3.35 -6.25
N PHE A 20 18.24 -3.12 -6.49
CA PHE A 20 17.26 -2.66 -5.50
C PHE A 20 16.05 -3.60 -5.49
N ASP A 21 15.38 -3.68 -4.36
CA ASP A 21 14.10 -4.39 -4.26
C ASP A 21 13.00 -3.52 -4.88
N ILE A 22 12.63 -3.85 -6.12
CA ILE A 22 11.62 -3.16 -6.90
C ILE A 22 10.47 -4.14 -7.13
N PRO A 23 9.58 -4.30 -6.13
CA PRO A 23 8.50 -5.30 -6.20
C PRO A 23 7.51 -5.04 -7.32
N THR A 24 7.30 -3.76 -7.68
CA THR A 24 6.26 -3.38 -8.63
C THR A 24 6.74 -2.28 -9.58
N PHE A 25 6.64 -2.52 -10.88
CA PHE A 25 6.89 -1.52 -11.91
C PHE A 25 6.08 -1.82 -13.18
N GLY A 26 5.82 -0.80 -13.99
CA GLY A 26 5.00 -0.96 -15.19
C GLY A 26 4.98 0.29 -16.06
N LYS A 27 4.27 0.21 -17.18
CA LYS A 27 3.98 1.35 -18.05
C LYS A 27 2.58 1.89 -17.75
N ASP A 28 2.43 3.20 -17.85
CA ASP A 28 1.12 3.85 -17.90
C ASP A 28 0.63 4.00 -19.35
N ALA A 29 -0.58 4.55 -19.51
CA ALA A 29 -1.18 4.78 -20.83
C ALA A 29 -0.55 5.95 -21.63
N LYS A 30 0.37 6.72 -21.05
CA LYS A 30 0.95 7.95 -21.61
C LYS A 30 2.47 7.84 -21.89
N ASN A 31 2.99 6.62 -22.04
CA ASN A 31 4.42 6.33 -22.24
C ASN A 31 5.30 6.67 -21.03
N SER A 32 4.73 6.80 -19.84
CA SER A 32 5.50 6.88 -18.60
C SER A 32 5.70 5.48 -18.02
N VAL A 33 6.83 5.30 -17.36
CA VAL A 33 7.11 4.12 -16.54
C VAL A 33 6.93 4.50 -15.07
N TRP A 34 6.34 3.63 -14.27
CA TRP A 34 6.23 3.78 -12.82
C TRP A 34 6.91 2.61 -12.13
N LEU A 35 7.44 2.83 -10.93
CA LEU A 35 7.99 1.80 -10.08
C LEU A 35 7.84 2.18 -8.61
N ILE A 36 7.72 1.17 -7.76
CA ILE A 36 7.76 1.26 -6.31
C ILE A 36 8.99 0.46 -5.87
N ALA A 37 9.86 1.09 -5.07
CA ALA A 37 11.07 0.46 -4.56
C ALA A 37 11.04 0.47 -3.02
N GLY A 38 11.28 -0.69 -2.41
CA GLY A 38 11.53 -0.81 -0.98
C GLY A 38 12.99 -0.46 -0.71
N LEU A 39 13.23 0.64 0.01
CA LEU A 39 14.57 1.15 0.28
C LEU A 39 14.83 1.18 1.78
N LYS A 40 16.05 0.81 2.20
CA LYS A 40 16.42 0.67 3.61
C LYS A 40 16.68 2.01 4.29
N ASP A 41 17.16 2.99 3.53
CA ASP A 41 17.50 4.31 4.05
C ASP A 41 17.45 5.41 2.96
N LEU A 42 17.58 6.67 3.39
CA LEU A 42 17.58 7.82 2.50
C LEU A 42 18.79 7.88 1.54
N GLN A 43 19.90 7.20 1.84
CA GLN A 43 21.04 7.15 0.92
C GLN A 43 20.73 6.25 -0.28
N GLU A 44 20.00 5.15 -0.08
CA GLU A 44 19.53 4.30 -1.16
C GLU A 44 18.60 5.06 -2.13
N VAL A 45 17.76 5.97 -1.62
CA VAL A 45 16.92 6.85 -2.45
C VAL A 45 17.77 7.70 -3.40
N GLY A 46 18.84 8.31 -2.89
CA GLY A 46 19.77 9.10 -3.69
C GLY A 46 20.46 8.27 -4.78
N LYS A 47 20.94 7.06 -4.43
CA LYS A 47 21.59 6.14 -5.37
C LYS A 47 20.63 5.70 -6.48
N LEU A 48 19.40 5.30 -6.14
CA LEU A 48 18.40 4.88 -7.11
C LEU A 48 18.07 6.02 -8.09
N LYS A 49 17.88 7.24 -7.57
CA LYS A 49 17.62 8.44 -8.37
C LYS A 49 18.72 8.71 -9.39
N GLU A 50 19.98 8.65 -8.97
CA GLU A 50 21.12 8.86 -9.86
C GLU A 50 21.25 7.76 -10.92
N ILE A 51 21.00 6.50 -10.55
CA ILE A 51 21.06 5.38 -11.49
C ILE A 51 19.97 5.51 -12.55
N ILE A 52 18.71 5.80 -12.16
CA ILE A 52 17.61 5.98 -13.12
C ILE A 52 17.89 7.15 -14.07
N ARG A 53 18.41 8.28 -13.56
CA ARG A 53 18.72 9.48 -14.38
C ARG A 53 19.85 9.28 -15.39
N ARG A 54 20.75 8.32 -15.17
CA ARG A 54 21.80 7.98 -16.14
C ARG A 54 21.25 7.26 -17.38
N ASN A 55 20.02 6.75 -17.32
CA ASN A 55 19.39 6.16 -18.48
C ASN A 55 18.97 7.27 -19.46
N LYS A 56 19.57 7.28 -20.65
CA LYS A 56 19.37 8.32 -21.67
C LYS A 56 17.93 8.46 -22.16
N PHE A 57 17.10 7.45 -21.96
CA PHE A 57 15.70 7.43 -22.40
C PHE A 57 14.74 8.01 -21.35
N VAL A 58 15.23 8.33 -20.15
CA VAL A 58 14.44 8.93 -19.07
C VAL A 58 14.59 10.45 -19.12
N HIS A 59 13.52 11.14 -19.48
CA HIS A 59 13.54 12.62 -19.59
C HIS A 59 13.14 13.32 -18.30
N ASP A 60 12.20 12.74 -17.57
CA ASP A 60 11.70 13.29 -16.31
C ASP A 60 11.52 12.19 -15.27
N LEU A 61 11.96 12.47 -14.05
CA LEU A 61 11.87 11.56 -12.91
C LEU A 61 11.20 12.27 -11.74
N LYS A 62 9.93 11.93 -11.53
CA LYS A 62 9.17 12.26 -10.32
C LYS A 62 9.36 11.17 -9.29
N ILE A 63 9.58 11.57 -8.04
CA ILE A 63 9.75 10.68 -6.89
C ILE A 63 8.76 11.16 -5.83
N GLU A 64 7.99 10.22 -5.30
CA GLU A 64 7.08 10.44 -4.18
C GLU A 64 7.55 9.56 -3.04
N ASN A 65 8.00 10.17 -1.95
CA ASN A 65 8.47 9.43 -0.79
C ASN A 65 7.28 9.14 0.13
N TRP A 66 6.97 7.87 0.30
CA TRP A 66 5.92 7.43 1.21
C TRP A 66 6.45 7.47 2.63
N THR A 67 5.93 8.39 3.43
CA THR A 67 6.34 8.56 4.83
C THR A 67 5.49 7.75 5.78
N ASP A 68 4.25 7.45 5.38
CA ASP A 68 3.36 6.59 6.14
C ASP A 68 2.29 5.95 5.25
N VAL A 69 1.71 4.86 5.71
CA VAL A 69 0.67 4.12 5.00
C VAL A 69 -0.40 3.69 6.00
N ARG A 70 -1.67 3.87 5.66
CA ARG A 70 -2.83 3.33 6.38
C ARG A 70 -3.58 2.39 5.47
N ASN A 71 -3.66 1.14 5.88
CA ASN A 71 -4.52 0.16 5.20
C ASN A 71 -5.89 0.13 5.89
N THR A 72 -6.96 0.25 5.10
CA THR A 72 -8.35 0.23 5.56
C THR A 72 -9.20 -0.76 4.73
N PRO A 73 -8.76 -2.02 4.52
CA PRO A 73 -9.51 -3.01 3.74
C PRO A 73 -10.92 -3.28 4.30
N GLU A 74 -11.15 -3.06 5.59
CA GLU A 74 -12.44 -3.18 6.27
C GLU A 74 -13.51 -2.18 5.82
N ASN A 75 -13.12 -1.16 5.04
CA ASN A 75 -14.05 -0.18 4.46
C ASN A 75 -14.72 -0.66 3.17
N LEU A 76 -14.29 -1.81 2.63
CA LEU A 76 -14.92 -2.42 1.47
C LEU A 76 -16.39 -2.76 1.78
N GLU A 77 -17.30 -2.21 1.00
CA GLU A 77 -18.71 -2.55 1.07
C GLU A 77 -18.96 -3.87 0.32
N ILE A 78 -18.77 -4.97 1.05
CA ILE A 78 -19.05 -6.33 0.56
C ILE A 78 -20.54 -6.64 0.65
N ILE A 79 -21.21 -6.19 1.72
CA ILE A 79 -22.65 -6.34 1.94
C ILE A 79 -23.25 -4.94 1.92
N LYS A 80 -24.24 -4.68 1.06
CA LYS A 80 -25.05 -3.44 1.13
C LYS A 80 -25.68 -3.38 2.52
N PRO A 81 -25.29 -2.45 3.41
CA PRO A 81 -25.95 -2.34 4.70
C PRO A 81 -27.40 -1.90 4.45
N LYS A 82 -28.37 -2.51 5.13
CA LYS A 82 -29.57 -1.75 5.49
C LYS A 82 -29.06 -0.54 6.27
N LEU A 83 -29.49 0.67 5.89
CA LEU A 83 -29.12 1.94 6.51
C LEU A 83 -29.37 1.90 8.02
N GLU A 84 -28.38 1.48 8.79
CA GLU A 84 -28.32 1.63 10.24
C GLU A 84 -27.01 2.33 10.56
N LYS A 85 -27.13 3.51 11.17
CA LYS A 85 -26.00 4.29 11.70
C LYS A 85 -25.32 3.45 12.77
N ARG A 86 -24.23 2.77 12.43
CA ARG A 86 -23.30 2.25 13.44
C ARG A 86 -22.27 3.32 13.75
N GLU A 87 -22.41 3.93 14.91
CA GLU A 87 -21.31 4.62 15.57
C GLU A 87 -20.22 3.59 15.87
N LYS A 88 -19.16 3.56 15.07
CA LYS A 88 -17.96 2.80 15.42
C LYS A 88 -17.17 3.66 16.42
N GLN A 89 -17.38 3.40 17.72
CA GLN A 89 -16.36 3.72 18.72
C GLN A 89 -15.22 2.72 18.55
N THR A 90 -14.24 3.05 17.71
CA THR A 90 -12.93 2.41 17.75
C THR A 90 -12.01 3.36 18.49
N SER A 91 -11.80 3.08 19.78
CA SER A 91 -10.83 3.78 20.62
C SER A 91 -9.45 3.67 19.96
N MET A 92 -8.91 4.80 19.50
CA MET A 92 -7.55 4.92 19.01
C MET A 92 -6.58 4.81 20.21
N ASN A 93 -5.85 3.71 20.32
CA ASN A 93 -4.58 3.71 21.04
C ASN A 93 -3.48 3.97 20.00
N LEU A 94 -3.02 5.22 19.94
CA LEU A 94 -1.80 5.62 19.24
C LEU A 94 -0.60 5.22 20.09
N GLU A 95 -0.39 3.92 20.30
CA GLU A 95 0.87 3.45 20.87
C GLU A 95 1.89 3.39 19.73
N ARG A 96 2.91 4.25 19.78
CA ARG A 96 4.12 4.09 18.98
C ARG A 96 4.74 2.77 19.40
N HIS A 97 4.51 1.72 18.60
CA HIS A 97 5.14 0.44 18.84
C HIS A 97 6.64 0.61 18.58
N GLU A 98 7.48 0.43 19.60
CA GLU A 98 8.92 0.36 19.40
C GLU A 98 9.23 -0.74 18.39
N ILE A 99 9.94 -0.38 17.31
CA ILE A 99 10.44 -1.34 16.32
C ILE A 99 11.49 -2.19 17.02
N ASN A 100 11.06 -3.26 17.68
CA ASN A 100 11.96 -4.22 18.30
C ASN A 100 12.54 -5.10 17.18
N THR A 101 13.76 -4.78 16.78
CA THR A 101 14.44 -5.30 15.59
C THR A 101 15.11 -6.66 15.80
N ASP A 102 15.06 -7.24 17.00
CA ASP A 102 15.65 -8.55 17.28
C ASP A 102 14.68 -9.68 16.88
N LEU A 103 14.52 -9.88 15.56
CA LEU A 103 14.01 -11.13 15.00
C LEU A 103 15.14 -12.17 15.04
N ASP A 104 14.92 -13.29 15.73
CA ASP A 104 15.89 -14.38 15.71
C ASP A 104 15.77 -15.23 14.43
N THR A 105 16.74 -16.11 14.21
CA THR A 105 16.80 -16.95 13.01
C THR A 105 15.54 -17.81 12.83
N ILE A 106 14.91 -18.25 13.92
CA ILE A 106 13.68 -19.05 13.84
C ILE A 106 12.52 -18.17 13.42
N ASP A 107 12.43 -16.92 13.91
CA ASP A 107 11.39 -15.98 13.48
C ASP A 107 11.48 -15.70 11.97
N LEU A 108 12.70 -15.46 11.46
CA LEU A 108 12.94 -15.24 10.04
C LEU A 108 12.57 -16.46 9.18
N GLN A 109 12.93 -17.66 9.63
CA GLN A 109 12.56 -18.91 8.93
C GLN A 109 11.04 -19.15 8.94
N ILE A 110 10.34 -18.81 10.02
CA ILE A 110 8.88 -18.89 10.06
C ILE A 110 8.28 -17.92 9.02
N ILE A 111 8.76 -16.68 8.98
CA ILE A 111 8.33 -15.67 8.00
C ILE A 111 8.57 -16.18 6.58
N GLU A 112 9.77 -16.69 6.28
CA GLU A 112 10.11 -17.22 4.95
C GLU A 112 9.14 -18.32 4.50
N LYS A 113 8.79 -19.25 5.40
CA LYS A 113 7.81 -20.32 5.10
C LYS A 113 6.41 -19.77 4.86
N LEU A 114 5.96 -18.81 5.66
CA LEU A 114 4.64 -18.19 5.50
C LEU A 114 4.54 -17.28 4.27
N LEU A 115 5.65 -16.70 3.82
CA LEU A 115 5.72 -15.98 2.54
C LEU A 115 5.56 -16.92 1.34
N GLN A 116 6.03 -18.16 1.45
CA GLN A 116 5.86 -19.19 0.42
C GLN A 116 4.44 -19.77 0.43
N ASP A 117 3.93 -20.11 1.61
CA ASP A 117 2.59 -20.65 1.82
C ASP A 117 2.06 -20.20 3.19
N SER A 118 1.21 -19.18 3.19
CA SER A 118 0.62 -18.61 4.40
C SER A 118 -0.33 -19.58 5.13
N MET A 119 -0.78 -20.63 4.44
CA MET A 119 -1.65 -21.68 4.97
C MET A 119 -0.86 -22.92 5.44
N GLN A 120 0.47 -22.89 5.37
CA GLN A 120 1.30 -24.02 5.75
C GLN A 120 1.07 -24.40 7.22
N PRO A 121 0.71 -25.67 7.53
CA PRO A 121 0.46 -26.07 8.91
C PRO A 121 1.70 -25.88 9.78
N PHE A 122 1.54 -25.32 10.99
CA PHE A 122 2.66 -25.08 11.91
C PHE A 122 3.47 -26.33 12.25
N GLY A 123 2.83 -27.51 12.27
CA GLY A 123 3.53 -28.78 12.44
C GLY A 123 4.49 -29.12 11.29
N LYS A 124 4.16 -28.73 10.05
CA LYS A 124 5.03 -28.89 8.89
C LYS A 124 6.18 -27.89 8.93
N ILE A 125 5.89 -26.61 9.23
CA ILE A 125 6.90 -25.57 9.44
C ILE A 125 7.90 -26.01 10.52
N ALA A 126 7.41 -26.51 11.66
CA ALA A 126 8.23 -26.98 12.76
C ALA A 126 9.19 -28.11 12.34
N LYS A 127 8.71 -29.08 11.57
CA LYS A 127 9.54 -30.18 11.02
C LYS A 127 10.61 -29.66 10.07
N GLU A 128 10.27 -28.73 9.18
CA GLU A 128 11.22 -28.16 8.21
C GLU A 128 12.31 -27.30 8.86
N ILE A 129 11.96 -26.58 9.94
CA ILE A 129 12.90 -25.74 10.69
C ILE A 129 13.72 -26.55 11.72
N GLY A 130 13.26 -27.74 12.09
CA GLY A 130 13.89 -28.55 13.15
C GLY A 130 13.54 -28.08 14.56
N THR A 131 12.31 -27.62 14.77
CA THR A 131 11.80 -27.15 16.08
C THR A 131 10.47 -27.83 16.46
N SER A 132 9.89 -27.45 17.60
CA SER A 132 8.57 -27.94 18.03
C SER A 132 7.43 -27.08 17.50
N ILE A 133 6.26 -27.70 17.27
CA ILE A 133 5.03 -26.99 16.88
C ILE A 133 4.65 -25.90 17.89
N ASN A 134 4.88 -26.14 19.18
CA ASN A 134 4.63 -25.16 20.25
C ASN A 134 5.54 -23.93 20.12
N THR A 135 6.78 -24.12 19.66
CA THR A 135 7.72 -23.01 19.42
C THR A 135 7.29 -22.17 18.23
N VAL A 136 6.92 -22.80 17.10
CA VAL A 136 6.39 -22.08 15.92
C VAL A 136 5.12 -21.32 16.28
N SER A 137 4.17 -21.96 16.96
CA SER A 137 2.90 -21.34 17.36
C SER A 137 3.11 -20.12 18.27
N ARG A 138 3.97 -20.24 19.29
CA ARG A 138 4.30 -19.12 20.19
C ARG A 138 4.98 -17.97 19.45
N LYS A 139 5.92 -18.27 18.56
CA LYS A 139 6.64 -17.26 17.77
C LYS A 139 5.72 -16.56 16.78
N TYR A 140 4.93 -17.31 16.02
CA TYR A 140 3.91 -16.74 15.15
C TYR A 140 2.97 -15.78 15.90
N LYS A 141 2.48 -16.20 17.08
CA LYS A 141 1.63 -15.33 17.91
C LYS A 141 2.34 -14.04 18.31
N LYS A 142 3.60 -14.12 18.76
CA LYS A 142 4.41 -12.92 19.07
C LYS A 142 4.61 -12.01 17.85
N LEU A 143 4.93 -12.59 16.69
CA LEU A 143 5.11 -11.87 15.42
C LEU A 143 3.81 -11.22 14.93
N ALA A 144 2.65 -11.82 15.22
CA ALA A 144 1.36 -11.24 14.88
C ALA A 144 0.96 -10.14 15.87
N GLU A 145 1.17 -10.35 17.18
CA GLU A 145 0.86 -9.40 18.24
C GLU A 145 1.70 -8.12 18.16
N ASN A 146 2.96 -8.22 17.76
CA ASN A 146 3.84 -7.06 17.57
C ASN A 146 3.80 -6.48 16.14
N HIS A 147 2.82 -6.89 15.33
CA HIS A 147 2.62 -6.43 13.95
C HIS A 147 3.78 -6.69 12.97
N THR A 148 4.72 -7.58 13.30
CA THR A 148 5.75 -8.05 12.34
C THR A 148 5.12 -8.83 11.19
N ILE A 149 4.10 -9.64 11.47
CA ILE A 149 3.30 -10.36 10.49
C ILE A 149 1.85 -9.91 10.65
N LYS A 150 1.20 -9.56 9.53
CA LYS A 150 -0.25 -9.34 9.49
C LYS A 150 -0.91 -10.38 8.58
N PRO A 151 -1.66 -11.35 9.12
CA PRO A 151 -2.43 -12.27 8.30
C PRO A 151 -3.46 -11.51 7.47
N CYS A 152 -3.54 -11.81 6.18
CA CYS A 152 -4.52 -11.22 5.28
C CYS A 152 -5.14 -12.31 4.38
N ILE A 153 -6.32 -12.02 3.86
CA ILE A 153 -6.97 -12.84 2.83
C ILE A 153 -6.81 -12.15 1.48
N GLN A 154 -6.66 -12.94 0.42
CA GLN A 154 -6.75 -12.44 -0.94
C GLN A 154 -8.19 -12.53 -1.45
N ILE A 155 -8.66 -11.43 -2.03
CA ILE A 155 -10.02 -11.22 -2.50
C ILE A 155 -9.98 -10.94 -4.00
N ASN A 156 -10.90 -11.57 -4.73
CA ASN A 156 -11.15 -11.19 -6.12
C ASN A 156 -12.17 -10.03 -6.15
N LEU A 157 -11.65 -8.81 -6.21
CA LEU A 157 -12.47 -7.59 -6.22
C LEU A 157 -13.42 -7.50 -7.41
N HIS A 158 -13.04 -8.04 -8.58
CA HIS A 158 -13.94 -8.12 -9.74
C HIS A 158 -15.18 -8.97 -9.46
N LYS A 159 -15.02 -10.10 -8.76
CA LYS A 159 -16.16 -10.93 -8.34
C LYS A 159 -17.04 -10.26 -7.29
N LEU A 160 -16.55 -9.22 -6.61
CA LEU A 160 -17.32 -8.37 -5.71
C LEU A 160 -17.95 -7.15 -6.39
N GLY A 161 -17.80 -7.02 -7.72
CA GLY A 161 -18.39 -5.94 -8.51
C GLY A 161 -17.55 -4.66 -8.58
N TYR A 162 -16.29 -4.69 -8.12
CA TYR A 162 -15.36 -3.58 -8.33
C TYR A 162 -14.69 -3.68 -9.70
N HIS A 163 -14.60 -2.56 -10.39
CA HIS A 163 -14.13 -2.49 -11.77
C HIS A 163 -12.93 -1.56 -11.96
N ALA A 164 -12.71 -0.62 -11.04
CA ALA A 164 -11.54 0.26 -11.07
C ALA A 164 -11.05 0.63 -9.67
N ILE A 165 -9.81 1.09 -9.59
CA ILE A 165 -9.25 1.80 -8.44
C ILE A 165 -9.16 3.27 -8.82
N MET A 166 -9.66 4.17 -7.99
CA MET A 166 -9.41 5.60 -8.10
C MET A 166 -8.39 6.03 -7.06
N ILE A 167 -7.32 6.66 -7.53
CA ILE A 167 -6.32 7.30 -6.68
C ILE A 167 -6.62 8.80 -6.67
N PHE A 168 -7.00 9.31 -5.50
CA PHE A 168 -7.09 10.75 -5.24
C PHE A 168 -5.76 11.23 -4.69
N THR A 169 -5.13 12.19 -5.35
CA THR A 169 -3.94 12.87 -4.85
C THR A 169 -4.35 14.20 -4.24
N LEU A 170 -4.07 14.40 -2.96
CA LEU A 170 -4.56 15.52 -2.18
C LEU A 170 -3.41 16.45 -1.80
N THR A 171 -3.66 17.76 -1.89
CA THR A 171 -2.78 18.79 -1.31
C THR A 171 -3.57 19.57 -0.27
N PHE A 172 -2.98 19.76 0.90
CA PHE A 172 -3.59 20.47 2.01
C PHE A 172 -3.45 21.99 1.89
N SER A 173 -4.35 22.71 2.56
CA SER A 173 -4.19 24.13 2.80
C SER A 173 -3.18 24.38 3.94
N SER A 174 -2.57 25.57 3.98
CA SER A 174 -1.53 25.92 4.95
C SER A 174 -1.97 25.92 6.43
N GLN A 175 -3.26 25.75 6.72
CA GLN A 175 -3.84 25.70 8.08
C GLN A 175 -4.58 24.38 8.34
N SER A 176 -4.34 23.33 7.54
CA SER A 176 -5.06 22.07 7.68
C SER A 176 -4.73 21.34 8.97
N ASP A 177 -5.75 20.87 9.67
CA ASP A 177 -5.61 19.79 10.65
C ASP A 177 -5.48 18.46 9.89
N THR A 178 -4.24 18.07 9.60
CA THR A 178 -3.92 16.84 8.85
C THR A 178 -4.51 15.59 9.51
N GLU A 179 -4.53 15.51 10.84
CA GLU A 179 -5.04 14.33 11.54
C GLU A 179 -6.56 14.22 11.36
N ASN A 180 -7.27 15.34 11.49
CA ASN A 180 -8.71 15.37 11.24
C ASN A 180 -9.04 15.02 9.78
N VAL A 181 -8.28 15.54 8.80
CA VAL A 181 -8.46 15.18 7.38
C VAL A 181 -8.27 13.68 7.16
N ILE A 182 -7.21 13.08 7.70
CA ILE A 182 -6.95 11.63 7.57
C ILE A 182 -8.06 10.81 8.24
N LYS A 183 -8.59 11.27 9.37
CA LYS A 183 -9.72 10.64 10.06
C LYS A 183 -10.97 10.65 9.19
N GLU A 184 -11.35 11.80 8.64
CA GLU A 184 -12.51 11.93 7.74
C GLU A 184 -12.34 11.06 6.47
N LEU A 185 -11.13 11.03 5.90
CA LEU A 185 -10.81 10.17 4.75
C LEU A 185 -10.94 8.68 5.10
N THR A 186 -10.62 8.28 6.32
CA THR A 186 -10.77 6.89 6.79
C THR A 186 -12.24 6.47 6.85
N GLU A 187 -13.18 7.42 6.97
CA GLU A 187 -14.62 7.17 6.97
C GLU A 187 -15.22 7.16 5.55
N VAL A 188 -14.44 7.52 4.52
CA VAL A 188 -14.86 7.42 3.12
C VAL A 188 -15.05 5.96 2.75
N LYS A 189 -16.26 5.64 2.26
CA LYS A 189 -16.63 4.29 1.86
C LYS A 189 -15.74 3.79 0.73
N ASP A 190 -15.36 2.51 0.80
CA ASP A 190 -14.49 1.85 -0.17
C ASP A 190 -13.08 2.46 -0.30
N ASN A 191 -12.70 3.39 0.59
CA ASN A 191 -11.31 3.80 0.76
C ASN A 191 -10.55 2.66 1.42
N THR A 192 -9.57 2.11 0.71
CA THR A 192 -8.83 0.91 1.13
C THR A 192 -7.39 1.20 1.56
N LEU A 193 -6.85 2.36 1.19
CA LEU A 193 -5.46 2.70 1.41
C LEU A 193 -5.25 4.22 1.36
N ILE A 194 -4.65 4.77 2.41
CA ILE A 194 -4.18 6.15 2.47
C ILE A 194 -2.66 6.12 2.60
N ILE A 195 -1.94 6.84 1.75
CA ILE A 195 -0.49 6.97 1.84
C ILE A 195 -0.16 8.42 2.08
N LYS A 196 0.63 8.70 3.12
CA LYS A 196 1.20 10.02 3.38
C LYS A 196 2.52 10.17 2.64
N THR A 197 2.72 11.32 2.00
CA THR A 197 3.91 11.57 1.20
C THR A 197 4.66 12.83 1.58
N SER A 198 5.95 12.84 1.27
CA SER A 198 6.79 14.04 1.24
C SER A 198 7.21 14.31 -0.20
N GLY A 199 6.32 14.95 -0.96
CA GLY A 199 6.49 15.17 -2.39
C GLY A 199 5.51 16.21 -2.95
N ALA A 200 4.99 16.00 -4.16
CA ALA A 200 4.11 16.97 -4.82
C ALA A 200 2.69 17.01 -4.22
N TYR A 201 2.34 15.95 -3.50
CA TYR A 201 1.06 15.76 -2.81
C TYR A 201 1.31 15.41 -1.35
N ASP A 202 0.34 15.69 -0.50
CA ASP A 202 0.39 15.37 0.93
C ASP A 202 -0.14 13.95 1.18
N LEU A 203 -1.18 13.54 0.45
CA LEU A 203 -1.77 12.21 0.54
C LEU A 203 -2.10 11.61 -0.84
N PHE A 204 -2.01 10.29 -0.92
CA PHE A 204 -2.70 9.47 -1.90
C PHE A 204 -3.82 8.68 -1.20
N VAL A 205 -5.02 8.65 -1.77
CA VAL A 205 -6.17 7.92 -1.24
C VAL A 205 -6.73 6.99 -2.32
N TYR A 206 -6.75 5.69 -2.04
CA TYR A 206 -7.15 4.65 -2.98
C TYR A 206 -8.55 4.17 -2.66
N VAL A 207 -9.48 4.46 -3.56
CA VAL A 207 -10.89 4.07 -3.44
C VAL A 207 -11.24 3.04 -4.50
N MET A 208 -11.86 1.94 -4.07
CA MET A 208 -12.37 0.91 -4.98
C MET A 208 -13.72 1.35 -5.56
N LEU A 209 -13.87 1.26 -6.89
CA LEU A 209 -15.06 1.75 -7.59
C LEU A 209 -15.84 0.62 -8.26
N LYS A 210 -17.16 0.63 -8.04
CA LYS A 210 -18.15 -0.20 -8.75
C LYS A 210 -18.66 0.51 -10.01
N ASP A 211 -18.87 1.81 -9.97
CA ASP A 211 -19.36 2.58 -11.12
C ASP A 211 -18.99 4.08 -11.05
N ILE A 212 -19.33 4.81 -12.11
CA ILE A 212 -19.07 6.26 -12.22
C ILE A 212 -19.91 7.05 -11.20
N SER A 213 -21.11 6.60 -10.88
CA SER A 213 -21.97 7.29 -9.91
C SER A 213 -21.33 7.28 -8.52
N GLN A 214 -20.75 6.15 -8.12
CA GLN A 214 -19.96 6.04 -6.90
C GLN A 214 -18.77 7.01 -6.91
N LEU A 215 -18.03 7.09 -8.02
CA LEU A 215 -16.91 8.02 -8.14
C LEU A 215 -17.32 9.47 -7.88
N LEU A 216 -18.40 9.94 -8.50
CA LEU A 216 -18.87 11.31 -8.33
C LEU A 216 -19.25 11.61 -6.87
N LEU A 217 -19.95 10.68 -6.21
CA LEU A 217 -20.30 10.82 -4.80
C LEU A 217 -19.07 10.84 -3.89
N THR A 218 -18.09 9.97 -4.13
CA THR A 218 -16.83 9.94 -3.39
C THR A 218 -16.04 11.23 -3.59
N GLN A 219 -15.95 11.73 -4.82
CA GLN A 219 -15.26 12.98 -5.12
C GLN A 219 -15.92 14.16 -4.39
N GLU A 220 -17.25 14.25 -4.40
CA GLU A 220 -17.99 15.27 -3.65
C GLU A 220 -17.77 15.15 -2.13
N GLN A 221 -17.74 13.93 -1.60
CA GLN A 221 -17.48 13.69 -0.18
C GLN A 221 -16.08 14.18 0.20
N ILE A 222 -15.05 13.80 -0.56
CA ILE A 222 -13.66 14.21 -0.30
C ILE A 222 -13.52 15.74 -0.45
N ALA A 223 -14.13 16.35 -1.48
CA ALA A 223 -14.05 17.79 -1.71
C ALA A 223 -14.67 18.65 -0.59
N LYS A 224 -15.55 18.08 0.24
CA LYS A 224 -16.17 18.76 1.38
C LYS A 224 -15.30 18.76 2.64
N ILE A 225 -14.26 17.92 2.70
CA ILE A 225 -13.37 17.82 3.85
C ILE A 225 -12.57 19.12 3.97
N GLN A 226 -12.69 19.78 5.13
CA GLN A 226 -12.00 21.03 5.39
C GLN A 226 -10.48 20.79 5.47
N GLY A 227 -9.71 21.67 4.84
CA GLY A 227 -8.26 21.56 4.80
C GLY A 227 -7.69 20.96 3.53
N ILE A 228 -8.53 20.47 2.60
CA ILE A 228 -8.08 20.05 1.26
C ILE A 228 -8.12 21.26 0.31
N ALA A 229 -6.97 21.60 -0.28
CA ALA A 229 -6.83 22.72 -1.21
C ALA A 229 -6.91 22.28 -2.68
N ARG A 230 -6.39 21.09 -3.00
CA ARG A 230 -6.39 20.55 -4.36
C ARG A 230 -6.60 19.04 -4.35
N ILE A 231 -7.36 18.58 -5.35
CA ILE A 231 -7.62 17.17 -5.62
C ILE A 231 -7.27 16.91 -7.08
N GLU A 232 -6.46 15.90 -7.34
CA GLU A 232 -6.31 15.31 -8.66
C GLU A 232 -6.65 13.82 -8.59
N MET A 233 -6.97 13.22 -9.73
CA MET A 233 -7.52 11.87 -9.82
C MET A 233 -6.81 11.06 -10.89
N LEU A 234 -6.47 9.82 -10.56
CA LEU A 234 -5.90 8.84 -11.47
C LEU A 234 -6.63 7.50 -11.32
N THR A 235 -7.17 7.00 -12.43
CA THR A 235 -7.83 5.69 -12.47
C THR A 235 -6.83 4.59 -12.83
N LEU A 236 -6.86 3.50 -12.10
CA LEU A 236 -6.13 2.26 -12.41
C LEU A 236 -7.11 1.08 -12.57
N PRO A 237 -6.76 0.06 -13.37
CA PRO A 237 -7.49 -1.20 -13.36
C PRO A 237 -7.36 -1.87 -11.98
N VAL A 238 -8.37 -2.66 -11.61
CA VAL A 238 -8.29 -3.51 -10.42
C VAL A 238 -7.21 -4.57 -10.62
N LEU A 239 -6.27 -4.63 -9.70
CA LEU A 239 -5.23 -5.67 -9.67
C LEU A 239 -5.81 -6.94 -9.04
N VAL A 240 -5.46 -8.11 -9.59
CA VAL A 240 -5.88 -9.41 -9.06
C VAL A 240 -4.67 -10.34 -8.94
N PRO A 241 -4.50 -11.03 -7.79
CA PRO A 241 -5.28 -10.93 -6.56
C PRO A 241 -5.04 -9.62 -5.80
N TRP A 242 -6.07 -9.09 -5.12
CA TRP A 242 -5.94 -7.98 -4.18
C TRP A 242 -6.23 -8.47 -2.77
N PRO A 243 -5.47 -8.04 -1.77
CA PRO A 243 -4.17 -7.38 -1.87
C PRO A 243 -3.16 -8.23 -2.62
N ALA A 244 -2.27 -7.57 -3.37
CA ALA A 244 -1.15 -8.26 -3.96
C ALA A 244 -0.20 -8.71 -2.84
N THR A 245 0.49 -9.83 -3.09
CA THR A 245 1.42 -10.41 -2.13
C THR A 245 2.51 -9.40 -1.80
N GLY A 246 2.71 -9.08 -0.51
CA GLY A 246 3.71 -8.09 -0.08
C GLY A 246 3.23 -6.63 -0.05
N GLU A 247 1.97 -6.32 -0.37
CA GLU A 247 1.41 -4.94 -0.30
C GLU A 247 1.16 -4.41 1.13
N TYR A 248 1.55 -5.16 2.16
CA TYR A 248 1.45 -4.71 3.55
C TYR A 248 2.86 -4.78 4.16
N ILE A 249 3.37 -3.73 4.81
CA ILE A 249 2.83 -3.09 6.01
C ILE A 249 3.34 -1.63 6.13
N SER A 250 2.44 -0.66 6.29
CA SER A 250 2.35 0.24 7.47
C SER A 250 0.85 0.55 7.67
N THR A 251 0.42 0.90 8.88
CA THR A 251 -0.98 1.11 9.28
C THR A 251 -1.19 2.39 10.08
N PHE A 252 -0.31 3.38 9.90
CA PHE A 252 0.07 4.37 10.92
C PHE A 252 0.55 3.72 12.23
#